data_AF-A0A1W9MYR2-F1
#
_entry.id   AF-A0A1W9MYR2-F1
#
_cell.length_a   1.000
_cell.length_b   1.000
_cell.length_c   1.000
_cell.angle_alpha   90.00
_cell.angle_beta   90.00
_cell.angle_gamma   90.00
#
_symmetry.space_group_name_H-M   'P 1'
#
loop_
_entity.id
_entity.type
_entity.pdbx_description
1 polymer ?
#
loop_
_entity_poly.entity_id
_entity_poly.type
_entity_poly.pdbx_seq_one_letter_code
_entity_poly.pdbx_strand_id
1 'polypeptide(L)'
;FFEIYEFERIRVENKDFSDEELSQNIKWTRDLKKSVRMGLNLELENNKIVPCFYRPYTKKLLYYDKYVNEMRYQLPNIFPNGKEKENIVISVNVGCPVFAILATNYIFDYALLKFGNGSTPCFPLYRYNSGNRIDNITDWGLKQFVSHYKNKKISREDIFHYVYAVLHNPEYRRKYEQNLKRELPRIPFYDDFRKWVLWGKSLMNLHLNYETIEPYPLRRTDIEPAGHSRCTPKLKADMKTGTIVIDNLTTLSGVPNTAWEYKLGTYSALQWILEQYKEKKIKDPTVAEKFNNYCFADYKEQVIDLLMLVCTVSVKTMEIIREMEK
;
A
#
# COMPACT_ATOMS: atom_id res chain seq x y z
N PHE A 1 15.84 8.96 -18.33
CA PHE A 1 15.43 7.59 -18.72
C PHE A 1 15.02 7.58 -20.19
N PHE A 2 13.96 8.28 -20.57
CA PHE A 2 13.44 8.31 -21.95
C PHE A 2 14.49 8.70 -22.99
N GLU A 3 15.27 9.75 -22.75
CA GLU A 3 16.38 10.15 -23.65
C GLU A 3 17.40 9.03 -23.89
N ILE A 4 17.75 8.26 -22.83
CA ILE A 4 18.70 7.15 -22.94
C ILE A 4 18.06 5.98 -23.71
N TYR A 5 16.78 5.69 -23.44
CA TYR A 5 16.04 4.66 -24.17
C TYR A 5 15.94 5.01 -25.67
N GLU A 6 15.58 6.25 -26.00
CA GLU A 6 15.47 6.70 -27.40
C GLU A 6 16.81 6.70 -28.12
N PHE A 7 17.89 7.11 -27.45
CA PHE A 7 19.24 6.99 -27.99
C PHE A 7 19.59 5.53 -28.32
N GLU A 8 19.32 4.61 -27.40
CA GLU A 8 19.55 3.18 -27.60
C GLU A 8 18.68 2.61 -28.72
N ARG A 9 17.41 3.01 -28.79
CA ARG A 9 16.47 2.62 -29.86
C ARG A 9 16.98 3.01 -31.23
N ILE A 10 17.45 4.25 -31.40
CA ILE A 10 18.02 4.74 -32.66
C ILE A 10 19.33 4.01 -32.96
N ARG A 11 20.19 3.77 -31.97
CA ARG A 11 21.48 3.08 -32.14
C ARG A 11 21.32 1.67 -32.72
N VAL A 12 20.29 0.94 -32.29
CA VAL A 12 20.02 -0.45 -32.69
C VAL A 12 18.97 -0.58 -33.80
N GLU A 13 18.45 0.54 -34.31
CA GLU A 13 17.41 0.55 -35.35
C GLU A 13 17.89 -0.17 -36.61
N ASN A 14 17.06 -1.07 -37.15
CA ASN A 14 17.35 -1.92 -38.31
C ASN A 14 18.61 -2.80 -38.18
N LYS A 15 19.08 -3.07 -36.96
CA LYS A 15 20.19 -3.99 -36.68
C LYS A 15 19.68 -5.23 -35.95
N ASP A 16 20.30 -6.38 -36.23
CA ASP A 16 20.22 -7.52 -35.32
C ASP A 16 21.19 -7.29 -34.17
N PHE A 17 20.75 -7.49 -32.93
CA PHE A 17 21.55 -7.25 -31.74
C PHE A 17 21.17 -8.18 -30.60
N SER A 18 22.16 -8.58 -29.81
CA SER A 18 21.97 -9.36 -28.59
C SER A 18 21.62 -8.44 -27.41
N ASP A 19 20.97 -8.99 -26.37
CA ASP A 19 20.60 -8.21 -25.19
C ASP A 19 21.82 -7.62 -24.46
N GLU A 20 22.99 -8.24 -24.58
CA GLU A 20 24.26 -7.83 -23.98
C GLU A 20 24.83 -6.55 -24.62
N GLU A 21 24.43 -6.25 -25.86
CA GLU A 21 24.88 -5.04 -26.56
C GLU A 21 24.16 -3.77 -26.09
N LEU A 22 23.07 -3.89 -25.32
CA LEU A 22 22.33 -2.77 -24.77
C LEU A 22 23.09 -2.10 -23.62
N SER A 23 23.03 -0.76 -23.56
CA SER A 23 23.70 -0.01 -22.49
C SER A 23 23.14 -0.34 -21.11
N GLN A 24 24.00 -0.31 -20.08
CA GLN A 24 23.61 -0.51 -18.69
C GLN A 24 23.19 0.79 -17.98
N ASN A 25 22.97 1.87 -18.74
CA ASN A 25 22.61 3.19 -18.20
C ASN A 25 21.13 3.28 -17.80
N ILE A 26 20.32 2.31 -18.22
CA ILE A 26 18.95 2.08 -17.74
C ILE A 26 18.77 0.61 -17.40
N LYS A 27 17.79 0.32 -16.54
CA LYS A 27 17.43 -1.05 -16.18
C LYS A 27 16.50 -1.64 -17.22
N TRP A 28 16.99 -2.61 -17.98
CA TRP A 28 16.21 -3.33 -18.98
C TRP A 28 15.37 -4.44 -18.36
N THR A 29 14.11 -4.52 -18.78
CA THR A 29 13.22 -5.66 -18.52
C THR A 29 12.89 -6.36 -19.83
N ARG A 30 12.25 -7.53 -19.75
CA ARG A 30 11.90 -8.30 -20.95
C ARG A 30 10.99 -7.50 -21.88
N ASP A 31 9.98 -6.82 -21.33
CA ASP A 31 9.02 -6.09 -22.15
C ASP A 31 9.62 -4.77 -22.69
N LEU A 32 10.54 -4.13 -21.95
CA LEU A 32 11.27 -2.96 -22.45
C LEU A 32 12.23 -3.34 -23.60
N LYS A 33 12.93 -4.48 -23.49
CA LYS A 33 13.76 -5.04 -24.55
C LYS A 33 12.97 -5.39 -25.81
N LYS A 34 11.73 -5.87 -25.64
CA LYS A 34 10.80 -6.08 -26.75
C LYS A 34 10.41 -4.75 -27.40
N SER A 35 10.13 -3.73 -26.59
CA SER A 35 9.73 -2.41 -27.08
C SER A 35 10.81 -1.76 -27.95
N VAL A 36 12.07 -1.83 -27.53
CA VAL A 36 13.19 -1.29 -28.33
C VAL A 36 13.39 -2.06 -29.64
N ARG A 37 13.29 -3.40 -29.64
CA ARG A 37 13.34 -4.22 -30.86
C ARG A 37 12.23 -3.91 -31.85
N MET A 38 11.05 -3.54 -31.34
CA MET A 38 9.91 -3.12 -32.16
C MET A 38 10.03 -1.68 -32.65
N GLY A 39 11.09 -0.95 -32.31
CA GLY A 39 11.27 0.45 -32.67
C GLY A 39 10.23 1.38 -32.03
N LEU A 40 9.64 1.00 -30.89
CA LEU A 40 8.64 1.83 -30.20
C LEU A 40 9.29 3.05 -29.58
N ASN A 41 8.88 4.24 -30.02
CA ASN A 41 9.23 5.51 -29.37
C ASN A 41 8.52 5.62 -28.01
N LEU A 42 9.30 5.93 -26.96
CA LEU A 42 8.80 6.24 -25.62
C LEU A 42 9.20 7.65 -25.20
N GLU A 43 8.21 8.47 -24.87
CA GLU A 43 8.40 9.84 -24.38
C GLU A 43 7.88 10.00 -22.95
N LEU A 44 8.43 10.98 -22.23
CA LEU A 44 7.95 11.33 -20.90
C LEU A 44 6.60 12.05 -21.00
N GLU A 45 5.57 11.43 -20.47
CA GLU A 45 4.24 12.02 -20.37
C GLU A 45 3.93 12.34 -18.90
N ASN A 46 4.03 13.61 -18.51
CA ASN A 46 3.86 14.04 -17.12
C ASN A 46 2.50 13.64 -16.51
N ASN A 47 1.45 13.52 -17.33
CA ASN A 47 0.12 13.09 -16.90
C ASN A 47 0.07 11.62 -16.43
N LYS A 48 1.09 10.80 -16.71
CA LYS A 48 1.25 9.41 -16.25
C LYS A 48 1.98 9.29 -14.90
N ILE A 49 2.51 10.39 -14.37
CA ILE A 49 3.07 10.43 -13.02
C ILE A 49 1.90 10.53 -12.05
N VAL A 50 1.70 9.47 -11.26
CA VAL A 50 0.57 9.34 -10.34
C VAL A 50 1.04 8.88 -8.96
N PRO A 51 0.38 9.31 -7.88
CA PRO A 51 0.67 8.79 -6.55
C PRO A 51 0.26 7.31 -6.47
N CYS A 52 1.09 6.49 -5.83
CA CYS A 52 0.80 5.10 -5.52
C CYS A 52 1.12 4.78 -4.06
N PHE A 53 0.46 3.76 -3.50
CA PHE A 53 0.92 3.14 -2.27
C PHE A 53 2.03 2.16 -2.59
N TYR A 54 3.26 2.53 -2.22
CA TYR A 54 4.38 1.63 -2.33
C TYR A 54 4.33 0.58 -1.21
N ARG A 55 4.11 1.02 0.03
CA ARG A 55 3.95 0.17 1.22
C ARG A 55 2.86 0.78 2.13
N PRO A 56 2.43 0.08 3.19
CA PRO A 56 1.33 0.58 4.02
C PRO A 56 1.65 1.97 4.58
N TYR A 57 0.72 2.90 4.38
CA TYR A 57 0.84 4.31 4.77
C TYR A 57 2.08 5.05 4.22
N THR A 58 2.71 4.52 3.16
CA THR A 58 3.84 5.14 2.48
C THR A 58 3.54 5.31 1.00
N LYS A 59 3.26 6.55 0.61
CA LYS A 59 3.02 6.93 -0.78
C LYS A 59 4.33 7.24 -1.51
N LYS A 60 4.37 6.93 -2.80
CA LYS A 60 5.42 7.36 -3.73
C LYS A 60 4.80 7.82 -5.04
N LEU A 61 5.58 8.47 -5.88
CA LEU A 61 5.21 8.72 -7.27
C LEU A 61 5.58 7.50 -8.13
N LEU A 62 4.64 7.09 -8.98
CA LEU A 62 4.79 6.05 -9.98
C LEU A 62 4.62 6.67 -11.36
N TYR A 63 5.54 6.37 -12.28
CA TYR A 63 5.29 6.54 -13.69
C TYR A 63 4.47 5.35 -14.21
N TYR A 64 3.15 5.55 -14.33
CA TYR A 64 2.19 4.50 -14.64
C TYR A 64 1.99 4.35 -16.16
N ASP A 65 2.81 3.51 -16.77
CA ASP A 65 2.87 3.34 -18.22
C ASP A 65 2.98 1.88 -18.64
N LYS A 66 2.38 1.55 -19.79
CA LYS A 66 2.25 0.17 -20.28
C LYS A 66 3.55 -0.44 -20.78
N TYR A 67 4.55 0.38 -21.13
CA TYR A 67 5.84 -0.06 -21.63
C TYR A 67 6.94 0.03 -20.56
N VAL A 68 6.81 0.99 -19.63
CA VAL A 68 7.78 1.19 -18.55
C VAL A 68 7.48 0.32 -17.32
N ASN A 69 6.24 -0.14 -17.14
CA ASN A 69 5.90 -1.08 -16.07
C ASN A 69 5.75 -2.51 -16.62
N GLU A 70 6.67 -3.40 -16.22
CA GLU A 70 6.70 -4.80 -16.68
C GLU A 70 5.38 -5.55 -16.45
N MET A 71 4.72 -5.34 -15.30
CA MET A 71 3.46 -6.01 -14.99
C MET A 71 2.49 -5.05 -14.31
N ARG A 72 1.44 -4.65 -15.05
CA ARG A 72 0.31 -3.87 -14.51
C ARG A 72 -0.90 -4.74 -14.19
N TYR A 73 -0.90 -6.01 -14.57
CA TYR A 73 -2.01 -6.94 -14.37
C TYR A 73 -3.37 -6.32 -14.76
N GLN A 74 -4.34 -6.39 -13.86
CA GLN A 74 -5.67 -5.81 -14.04
C GLN A 74 -5.77 -4.36 -13.54
N LEU A 75 -4.68 -3.72 -13.10
CA LEU A 75 -4.71 -2.33 -12.66
C LEU A 75 -5.28 -1.38 -13.73
N PRO A 76 -5.05 -1.55 -15.05
CA PRO A 76 -5.70 -0.69 -16.06
C PRO A 76 -7.23 -0.83 -16.11
N ASN A 77 -7.78 -1.97 -15.65
CA ASN A 77 -9.23 -2.18 -15.55
C ASN A 77 -9.79 -1.74 -14.19
N ILE A 78 -8.95 -1.26 -13.28
CA ILE A 78 -9.34 -0.81 -11.93
C ILE A 78 -9.08 0.70 -11.77
N PHE A 79 -7.89 1.11 -12.21
CA PHE A 79 -7.40 2.47 -12.30
C PHE A 79 -6.88 2.71 -13.73
N PRO A 80 -7.76 2.99 -14.71
CA PRO A 80 -7.36 3.25 -16.09
C PRO A 80 -6.22 4.25 -16.24
N ASN A 81 -6.29 5.36 -15.50
CA ASN A 81 -5.29 6.42 -15.56
C ASN A 81 -4.56 6.65 -14.22
N GLY A 82 -4.87 5.86 -13.18
CA GLY A 82 -4.31 6.05 -11.84
C GLY A 82 -4.90 7.22 -11.07
N LYS A 83 -6.06 7.73 -11.52
CA LYS A 83 -6.68 8.97 -11.01
C LYS A 83 -8.09 8.78 -10.48
N GLU A 84 -8.64 7.57 -10.60
CA GLU A 84 -10.02 7.24 -10.25
C GLU A 84 -10.20 7.13 -8.72
N LYS A 85 -10.17 8.28 -8.01
CA LYS A 85 -10.24 8.37 -6.54
C LYS A 85 -11.52 7.81 -5.91
N GLU A 86 -12.59 7.70 -6.69
CA GLU A 86 -13.84 7.07 -6.27
C GLU A 86 -13.75 5.54 -6.22
N ASN A 87 -12.77 4.93 -6.90
CA ASN A 87 -12.61 3.48 -6.85
C ASN A 87 -11.77 3.08 -5.64
N ILE A 88 -12.40 2.35 -4.72
CA ILE A 88 -11.75 1.79 -3.55
C ILE A 88 -11.46 0.32 -3.81
N VAL A 89 -10.28 -0.14 -3.40
CA VAL A 89 -9.88 -1.54 -3.47
C VAL A 89 -9.55 -2.06 -2.08
N ILE A 90 -9.99 -3.29 -1.79
CA ILE A 90 -9.57 -4.04 -0.63
C ILE A 90 -8.37 -4.88 -1.05
N SER A 91 -7.18 -4.56 -0.55
CA SER A 91 -5.96 -5.34 -0.79
C SER A 91 -5.77 -6.32 0.35
N VAL A 92 -5.42 -7.56 0.05
CA VAL A 92 -5.05 -8.59 1.04
C VAL A 92 -3.74 -9.23 0.65
N ASN A 93 -3.03 -9.87 1.58
CA ASN A 93 -1.90 -10.71 1.22
C ASN A 93 -2.29 -12.20 1.09
N VAL A 94 -1.56 -12.92 0.24
CA VAL A 94 -1.67 -14.38 0.08
C VAL A 94 -0.26 -14.97 0.01
N GLY A 95 -0.05 -16.15 0.58
CA GLY A 95 1.27 -16.78 0.65
C GLY A 95 2.18 -16.14 1.71
N CYS A 96 1.60 -15.50 2.73
CA CYS A 96 2.32 -14.79 3.78
C CYS A 96 2.07 -15.45 5.16
N PRO A 97 3.04 -15.40 6.10
CA PRO A 97 2.88 -16.01 7.43
C PRO A 97 1.81 -15.34 8.31
N VAL A 98 1.57 -14.04 8.11
CA VAL A 98 0.59 -13.27 8.89
C VAL A 98 -0.34 -12.56 7.90
N PHE A 99 -1.64 -12.78 8.04
CA PHE A 99 -2.65 -12.16 7.18
C PHE A 99 -2.65 -10.64 7.37
N ALA A 100 -2.78 -9.92 6.27
CA ALA A 100 -2.81 -8.47 6.21
C ALA A 100 -3.89 -8.02 5.24
N ILE A 101 -4.50 -6.88 5.55
CA ILE A 101 -5.54 -6.26 4.72
C ILE A 101 -5.44 -4.75 4.83
N LEU A 102 -5.60 -4.04 3.72
CA LEU A 102 -5.63 -2.58 3.69
C LEU A 102 -6.51 -2.11 2.52
N ALA A 103 -7.37 -1.13 2.78
CA ALA A 103 -8.15 -0.47 1.73
C ALA A 103 -7.36 0.71 1.16
N THR A 104 -7.51 0.95 -0.15
CA THR A 104 -6.90 2.11 -0.80
C THR A 104 -7.71 2.58 -1.99
N ASN A 105 -7.63 3.87 -2.31
CA ASN A 105 -8.12 4.49 -3.54
C ASN A 105 -6.99 5.02 -4.45
N TYR A 106 -5.81 4.41 -4.33
CA TYR A 106 -4.65 4.67 -5.19
C TYR A 106 -4.23 3.38 -5.88
N ILE A 107 -3.49 3.51 -6.99
CA ILE A 107 -2.64 2.43 -7.48
C ILE A 107 -1.71 1.99 -6.34
N PHE A 108 -1.39 0.71 -6.27
CA PHE A 108 -0.50 0.18 -5.26
C PHE A 108 0.50 -0.80 -5.87
N ASP A 109 1.65 -0.91 -5.20
CA ASP A 109 2.71 -1.83 -5.58
C ASP A 109 2.29 -3.29 -5.33
N TYR A 110 2.75 -4.21 -6.18
CA TYR A 110 2.52 -5.65 -6.01
C TYR A 110 2.96 -6.17 -4.63
N ALA A 111 3.95 -5.52 -4.02
CA ALA A 111 4.44 -5.86 -2.70
C ALA A 111 3.90 -4.97 -1.56
N LEU A 112 2.75 -4.29 -1.75
CA LEU A 112 2.12 -3.47 -0.72
C LEU A 112 1.95 -4.23 0.62
N LEU A 113 1.40 -5.45 0.61
CA LEU A 113 1.21 -6.28 1.81
C LEU A 113 2.03 -7.59 1.78
N LYS A 114 2.81 -7.78 0.72
CA LYS A 114 3.63 -8.99 0.49
C LYS A 114 4.75 -9.09 1.51
N PHE A 115 4.95 -10.30 2.01
CA PHE A 115 6.15 -10.71 2.71
C PHE A 115 6.76 -11.94 2.03
N GLY A 116 8.09 -11.99 1.91
CA GLY A 116 8.77 -13.12 1.25
C GLY A 116 8.25 -13.36 -0.18
N ASN A 117 7.86 -14.61 -0.46
CA ASN A 117 7.35 -15.05 -1.77
C ASN A 117 5.82 -14.88 -1.94
N GLY A 118 5.15 -14.17 -1.04
CA GLY A 118 3.71 -13.92 -1.14
C GLY A 118 3.30 -12.99 -2.30
N SER A 119 2.05 -12.56 -2.28
CA SER A 119 1.49 -11.61 -3.24
C SER A 119 0.50 -10.66 -2.56
N THR A 120 0.10 -9.59 -3.24
CA THR A 120 -0.99 -8.70 -2.79
C THR A 120 -2.09 -8.62 -3.85
N PRO A 121 -3.04 -9.58 -3.88
CA PRO A 121 -4.26 -9.43 -4.67
C PRO A 121 -5.17 -8.34 -4.09
N CYS A 122 -6.09 -7.86 -4.92
CA CYS A 122 -7.09 -6.88 -4.51
C CYS A 122 -8.49 -7.19 -5.04
N PHE A 123 -9.48 -6.64 -4.35
CA PHE A 123 -10.90 -6.70 -4.70
C PHE A 123 -11.40 -5.27 -4.85
N PRO A 124 -11.53 -4.76 -6.09
CA PRO A 124 -12.01 -3.40 -6.31
C PRO A 124 -13.53 -3.31 -6.15
N LEU A 125 -14.02 -2.15 -5.75
CA LEU A 125 -15.46 -1.84 -5.70
C LEU A 125 -16.03 -1.73 -7.13
N TYR A 126 -15.29 -1.07 -8.01
CA TYR A 126 -15.61 -0.90 -9.41
C TYR A 126 -14.53 -1.46 -10.33
N ARG A 127 -14.92 -1.88 -11.52
CA ARG A 127 -14.02 -2.13 -12.65
C ARG A 127 -14.42 -1.26 -13.83
N TYR A 128 -13.49 -1.01 -14.73
CA TYR A 128 -13.67 -0.17 -15.90
C TYR A 128 -13.49 -0.99 -17.17
N ASN A 129 -14.37 -0.75 -18.14
CA ASN A 129 -14.25 -1.29 -19.49
C ASN A 129 -14.57 -0.19 -20.51
N SER A 130 -13.61 0.15 -21.36
CA SER A 130 -13.74 1.24 -22.34
C SER A 130 -14.28 2.55 -21.74
N GLY A 131 -13.79 2.92 -20.56
CA GLY A 131 -14.21 4.12 -19.82
C GLY A 131 -15.50 3.98 -19.01
N ASN A 132 -16.28 2.92 -19.22
CA ASN A 132 -17.51 2.68 -18.45
C ASN A 132 -17.19 2.05 -17.09
N ARG A 133 -17.68 2.68 -16.02
CA ARG A 133 -17.64 2.14 -14.66
C ARG A 133 -18.68 1.02 -14.51
N ILE A 134 -18.24 -0.11 -13.97
CA ILE A 134 -19.06 -1.31 -13.75
C ILE A 134 -18.88 -1.76 -12.30
N ASP A 135 -19.98 -2.06 -11.62
CA ASP A 135 -19.96 -2.69 -10.29
C ASP A 135 -19.18 -4.01 -10.33
N ASN A 136 -18.27 -4.21 -9.36
CA ASN A 136 -17.52 -5.45 -9.29
C ASN A 136 -18.20 -6.53 -8.43
N ILE A 137 -19.13 -6.11 -7.55
CA ILE A 137 -20.04 -7.05 -6.88
C ILE A 137 -21.12 -7.44 -7.87
N THR A 138 -21.15 -8.72 -8.23
CA THR A 138 -22.09 -9.24 -9.23
C THR A 138 -23.53 -9.23 -8.73
N ASP A 139 -24.49 -9.24 -9.66
CA ASP A 139 -25.90 -9.40 -9.34
C ASP A 139 -26.19 -10.67 -8.57
N TRP A 140 -25.44 -11.74 -8.87
CA TRP A 140 -25.52 -12.99 -8.12
C TRP A 140 -25.09 -12.78 -6.67
N GLY A 141 -23.95 -12.13 -6.43
CA GLY A 141 -23.44 -11.86 -5.09
C GLY A 141 -24.41 -10.99 -4.29
N LEU A 142 -24.93 -9.92 -4.90
CA LEU A 142 -25.95 -9.07 -4.29
C LEU A 142 -27.21 -9.87 -3.90
N LYS A 143 -27.70 -10.75 -4.80
CA LYS A 143 -28.86 -11.62 -4.53
C LYS A 143 -28.63 -12.55 -3.34
N GLN A 144 -27.42 -13.08 -3.14
CA GLN A 144 -27.11 -13.93 -1.99
C GLN A 144 -27.33 -13.18 -0.67
N PHE A 145 -26.80 -11.96 -0.56
CA PHE A 145 -26.97 -11.12 0.64
C PHE A 145 -28.42 -10.70 0.85
N VAL A 146 -29.10 -10.22 -0.20
CA VAL A 146 -30.52 -9.82 -0.13
C VAL A 146 -31.40 -10.99 0.31
N SER A 147 -31.16 -12.19 -0.22
CA SER A 147 -31.92 -13.39 0.12
C SER A 147 -31.65 -13.85 1.56
N HIS A 148 -30.38 -13.88 1.97
CA HIS A 148 -30.00 -14.32 3.31
C HIS A 148 -30.58 -13.39 4.40
N TYR A 149 -30.38 -12.07 4.25
CA TYR A 149 -30.83 -11.08 5.23
C TYR A 149 -32.28 -10.61 5.02
N LYS A 150 -32.98 -11.13 4.00
CA LYS A 150 -34.36 -10.76 3.65
C LYS A 150 -34.58 -9.24 3.52
N ASN A 151 -33.55 -8.52 3.04
CA ASN A 151 -33.56 -7.06 2.95
C ASN A 151 -33.20 -6.59 1.54
N LYS A 152 -34.21 -6.07 0.82
CA LYS A 152 -34.06 -5.56 -0.56
C LYS A 152 -33.29 -4.23 -0.65
N LYS A 153 -33.03 -3.56 0.48
CA LYS A 153 -32.30 -2.28 0.52
C LYS A 153 -30.78 -2.45 0.62
N ILE A 154 -30.27 -3.69 0.72
CA ILE A 154 -28.82 -3.95 0.73
C ILE A 154 -28.22 -3.49 -0.60
N SER A 155 -27.23 -2.62 -0.53
CA SER A 155 -26.46 -2.16 -1.69
C SER A 155 -25.16 -2.95 -1.85
N ARG A 156 -24.53 -2.82 -3.03
CA ARG A 156 -23.19 -3.37 -3.26
C ARG A 156 -22.14 -2.71 -2.37
N GLU A 157 -22.25 -1.41 -2.11
CA GLU A 157 -21.37 -0.71 -1.18
C GLU A 157 -21.52 -1.25 0.25
N ASP A 158 -22.74 -1.56 0.70
CA ASP A 158 -22.93 -2.21 2.01
C ASP A 158 -22.19 -3.55 2.06
N ILE A 159 -22.31 -4.39 1.03
CA ILE A 159 -21.59 -5.67 0.96
C ILE A 159 -20.08 -5.45 0.97
N PHE A 160 -19.57 -4.44 0.26
CA PHE A 160 -18.15 -4.12 0.23
C PHE A 160 -17.60 -3.74 1.61
N HIS A 161 -18.31 -2.89 2.35
CA HIS A 161 -17.97 -2.56 3.73
C HIS A 161 -18.09 -3.79 4.65
N TYR A 162 -19.15 -4.59 4.52
CA TYR A 162 -19.34 -5.82 5.26
C TYR A 162 -18.14 -6.77 5.10
N VAL A 163 -17.68 -7.00 3.86
CA VAL A 163 -16.49 -7.81 3.58
C VAL A 163 -15.27 -7.25 4.28
N TYR A 164 -15.08 -5.93 4.24
CA TYR A 164 -13.95 -5.29 4.92
C TYR A 164 -13.96 -5.53 6.43
N ALA A 165 -15.13 -5.43 7.08
CA ALA A 165 -15.30 -5.72 8.50
C ALA A 165 -15.01 -7.18 8.84
N VAL A 166 -15.58 -8.13 8.08
CA VAL A 166 -15.36 -9.57 8.30
C VAL A 166 -13.88 -9.92 8.22
N LEU A 167 -13.15 -9.33 7.27
CA LEU A 167 -11.72 -9.54 7.13
C LEU A 167 -10.89 -8.87 8.25
N HIS A 168 -11.49 -8.02 9.09
CA HIS A 168 -10.89 -7.47 10.32
C HIS A 168 -11.27 -8.25 11.58
N ASN A 169 -12.31 -9.08 11.55
CA ASN A 169 -12.76 -9.86 12.69
C ASN A 169 -11.65 -10.82 13.20
N PRO A 170 -11.19 -10.69 14.45
CA PRO A 170 -10.20 -11.58 15.05
C PRO A 170 -10.64 -13.04 15.09
N GLU A 171 -11.93 -13.31 15.36
CA GLU A 171 -12.45 -14.67 15.41
C GLU A 171 -12.40 -15.33 14.02
N TYR A 172 -12.80 -14.60 12.98
CA TYR A 172 -12.69 -15.05 11.59
C TYR A 172 -11.22 -15.37 11.24
N ARG A 173 -10.30 -14.45 11.55
CA ARG A 173 -8.87 -14.63 11.25
C ARG A 173 -8.27 -15.83 11.99
N ARG A 174 -8.64 -16.04 13.26
CA ARG A 174 -8.20 -17.19 14.06
C ARG A 174 -8.77 -18.49 13.50
N LYS A 175 -10.06 -18.52 13.17
CA LYS A 175 -10.75 -19.72 12.66
C LYS A 175 -10.19 -20.18 11.31
N TYR A 176 -9.87 -19.24 10.42
CA TYR A 176 -9.41 -19.53 9.05
C TYR A 176 -7.93 -19.25 8.84
N GLU A 177 -7.11 -19.20 9.90
CA GLU A 177 -5.71 -18.79 9.84
C GLU A 177 -4.91 -19.55 8.76
N GLN A 178 -5.06 -20.89 8.70
CA GLN A 178 -4.34 -21.72 7.73
C GLN A 178 -4.80 -21.46 6.28
N ASN A 179 -6.08 -21.21 6.06
CA ASN A 179 -6.62 -20.87 4.74
C ASN A 179 -6.12 -19.49 4.29
N LEU A 180 -6.18 -18.48 5.17
CA LEU A 180 -5.75 -17.11 4.86
C LEU A 180 -4.26 -17.01 4.52
N LYS A 181 -3.43 -17.97 4.97
CA LYS A 181 -2.02 -18.05 4.56
C LYS A 181 -1.85 -18.51 3.11
N ARG A 182 -2.79 -19.26 2.55
CA ARG A 182 -2.59 -20.03 1.30
C ARG A 182 -3.53 -19.64 0.17
N GLU A 183 -4.72 -19.15 0.50
CA GLU A 183 -5.83 -18.98 -0.44
C GLU A 183 -6.54 -17.63 -0.22
N LEU A 184 -7.37 -17.24 -1.19
CA LEU A 184 -8.23 -16.07 -1.07
C LEU A 184 -9.30 -16.29 0.02
N PRO A 185 -9.66 -15.24 0.78
CA PRO A 185 -10.66 -15.36 1.85
C PRO A 185 -12.05 -15.70 1.31
N ARG A 186 -12.82 -16.43 2.11
CA ARG A 186 -14.24 -16.74 1.86
C ARG A 186 -15.08 -16.09 2.96
N ILE A 187 -16.12 -15.37 2.56
CA ILE A 187 -16.84 -14.48 3.48
C ILE A 187 -18.11 -15.19 3.99
N PRO A 188 -18.20 -15.51 5.29
CA PRO A 188 -19.43 -16.03 5.90
C PRO A 188 -20.49 -14.93 6.09
N PHE A 189 -21.72 -15.35 6.32
CA PHE A 189 -22.78 -14.49 6.81
C PHE A 189 -22.78 -14.48 8.34
N TYR A 190 -22.72 -13.29 8.92
CA TYR A 190 -22.90 -13.04 10.34
C TYR A 190 -24.26 -12.40 10.58
N ASP A 191 -24.81 -12.60 11.78
CA ASP A 191 -25.99 -11.90 12.23
C ASP A 191 -25.75 -10.38 12.31
N ASP A 192 -26.84 -9.61 12.27
CA ASP A 192 -26.83 -8.15 12.28
C ASP A 192 -25.95 -7.53 11.17
N PHE A 193 -26.32 -7.80 9.92
CA PHE A 193 -25.65 -7.27 8.73
C PHE A 193 -25.30 -5.77 8.85
N ARG A 194 -26.21 -4.97 9.42
CA ARG A 194 -26.02 -3.52 9.46
C ARG A 194 -24.86 -3.13 10.37
N LYS A 195 -24.69 -3.80 11.51
CA LYS A 195 -23.56 -3.57 12.42
C LYS A 195 -22.22 -3.82 11.72
N TRP A 196 -22.11 -4.93 10.99
CA TRP A 196 -20.92 -5.26 10.20
C TRP A 196 -20.61 -4.24 9.10
N VAL A 197 -21.65 -3.76 8.40
CA VAL A 197 -21.50 -2.68 7.42
C VAL A 197 -20.96 -1.41 8.07
N LEU A 198 -21.49 -1.03 9.24
CA LEU A 198 -21.07 0.19 9.94
C LEU A 198 -19.61 0.09 10.40
N TRP A 199 -19.20 -1.03 10.99
CA TRP A 199 -17.80 -1.25 11.34
C TRP A 199 -16.88 -1.19 10.12
N GLY A 200 -17.27 -1.83 9.02
CA GLY A 200 -16.51 -1.85 7.79
C GLY A 200 -16.34 -0.47 7.18
N LYS A 201 -17.42 0.33 7.18
CA LYS A 201 -17.41 1.72 6.72
C LYS A 201 -16.50 2.58 7.59
N SER A 202 -16.57 2.44 8.91
CA SER A 202 -15.71 3.19 9.85
C SER A 202 -14.23 2.85 9.66
N LEU A 203 -13.88 1.56 9.57
CA LEU A 203 -12.51 1.11 9.30
C LEU A 203 -11.99 1.64 7.96
N MET A 204 -12.80 1.53 6.91
CA MET A 204 -12.42 1.96 5.57
C MET A 204 -12.22 3.47 5.50
N ASN A 205 -13.10 4.26 6.11
CA ASN A 205 -12.96 5.70 6.22
C ASN A 205 -11.66 6.10 6.93
N LEU A 206 -11.35 5.44 8.05
CA LEU A 206 -10.12 5.68 8.80
C LEU A 206 -8.86 5.38 7.97
N HIS A 207 -8.84 4.26 7.25
CA HIS A 207 -7.68 3.82 6.48
C HIS A 207 -7.46 4.63 5.20
N LEU A 208 -8.53 5.07 4.53
CA LEU A 208 -8.44 5.90 3.33
C LEU A 208 -8.03 7.34 3.64
N ASN A 209 -8.49 7.88 4.77
CA ASN A 209 -8.32 9.28 5.15
C ASN A 209 -7.26 9.47 6.24
N TYR A 210 -6.29 8.57 6.36
CA TYR A 210 -5.28 8.59 7.42
C TYR A 210 -4.43 9.87 7.47
N GLU A 211 -4.34 10.64 6.38
CA GLU A 211 -3.56 11.88 6.31
C GLU A 211 -4.34 13.11 6.81
N THR A 212 -5.66 12.97 6.99
CA THR A 212 -6.54 14.10 7.36
C THR A 212 -7.20 13.91 8.72
N ILE A 213 -6.86 12.85 9.44
CA ILE A 213 -7.35 12.64 10.81
C ILE A 213 -6.58 13.49 11.80
N GLU A 214 -7.14 13.65 12.99
CA GLU A 214 -6.44 14.26 14.11
C GLU A 214 -5.23 13.40 14.53
N PRO A 215 -4.00 13.96 14.56
CA PRO A 215 -2.81 13.24 14.99
C PRO A 215 -2.89 12.82 16.46
N TYR A 216 -2.34 11.65 16.78
CA TYR A 216 -2.29 11.19 18.17
C TYR A 216 -1.30 12.08 18.93
N PRO A 217 -1.60 12.54 20.15
CA PRO A 217 -0.78 13.51 20.88
C PRO A 217 0.46 12.86 21.51
N LEU A 218 1.36 12.33 20.67
CA LEU A 218 2.66 11.81 21.10
C LEU A 218 3.52 12.97 21.60
N ARG A 219 4.23 12.76 22.72
CA ARG A 219 5.14 13.76 23.26
C ARG A 219 6.49 13.67 22.57
N ARG A 220 6.82 14.69 21.80
CA ARG A 220 8.16 14.90 21.23
C ARG A 220 9.10 15.47 22.29
N THR A 221 10.31 14.94 22.33
CA THR A 221 11.42 15.48 23.12
C THR A 221 12.62 15.62 22.20
N ASP A 222 13.14 16.84 22.12
CA ASP A 222 14.36 17.17 21.41
C ASP A 222 15.44 17.52 22.43
N ILE A 223 16.66 17.02 22.21
CA ILE A 223 17.85 17.41 22.97
C ILE A 223 18.78 18.24 22.11
N GLU A 224 19.47 19.20 22.72
CA GLU A 224 20.48 19.97 22.01
C GLU A 224 21.67 19.08 21.62
N PRO A 225 22.20 19.23 20.40
CA PRO A 225 23.38 18.49 20.00
C PRO A 225 24.59 18.91 20.86
N ALA A 226 25.27 17.93 21.45
CA ALA A 226 26.53 18.18 22.13
C ALA A 226 27.60 18.59 21.10
N GLY A 227 27.94 19.88 21.05
CA GLY A 227 28.92 20.42 20.10
C GLY A 227 28.49 20.26 18.64
N HIS A 228 29.38 19.76 17.78
CA HIS A 228 29.14 19.59 16.34
C HIS A 228 28.50 18.23 15.98
N SER A 229 27.76 17.61 16.91
CA SER A 229 27.14 16.30 16.66
C SER A 229 26.13 16.39 15.52
N ARG A 230 26.35 15.59 14.47
CA ARG A 230 25.41 15.49 13.34
C ARG A 230 24.16 14.71 13.77
N CYS A 231 23.02 15.08 13.19
CA CYS A 231 21.80 14.29 13.28
C CYS A 231 22.05 12.92 12.63
N THR A 232 21.80 11.84 13.36
CA THR A 232 21.99 10.46 12.91
C THR A 232 20.68 9.68 13.03
N PRO A 233 20.07 9.25 11.90
CA PRO A 233 18.80 8.53 11.93
C PRO A 233 18.88 7.24 12.72
N LYS A 234 17.85 6.96 13.53
CA LYS A 234 17.73 5.72 14.32
C LYS A 234 16.47 4.94 13.96
N LEU A 235 15.33 5.61 13.84
CA LEU A 235 14.03 5.04 13.45
C LEU A 235 13.71 3.71 14.14
N LYS A 236 13.82 3.71 15.47
CA LYS A 236 13.70 2.50 16.29
C LYS A 236 12.59 2.66 17.33
N ALA A 237 11.64 1.73 17.30
CA ALA A 237 10.61 1.64 18.31
C ALA A 237 11.07 0.77 19.49
N ASP A 238 10.74 1.20 20.71
CA ASP A 238 10.70 0.36 21.90
C ASP A 238 9.25 0.25 22.38
N MET A 239 8.66 -0.90 22.07
CA MET A 239 7.25 -1.20 22.38
C MET A 239 7.01 -1.36 23.88
N LYS A 240 8.04 -1.69 24.69
CA LYS A 240 7.87 -1.87 26.14
C LYS A 240 7.68 -0.52 26.84
N THR A 241 8.40 0.49 26.38
CA THR A 241 8.36 1.85 26.95
C THR A 241 7.41 2.79 26.21
N GLY A 242 6.87 2.37 25.06
CA GLY A 242 6.00 3.21 24.23
C GLY A 242 6.76 4.38 23.60
N THR A 243 8.02 4.15 23.22
CA THR A 243 8.90 5.19 22.66
C THR A 243 9.35 4.87 21.24
N ILE A 244 9.59 5.90 20.44
CA ILE A 244 10.17 5.83 19.10
C ILE A 244 11.33 6.81 19.05
N VAL A 245 12.54 6.28 18.95
CA VAL A 245 13.75 7.07 18.74
C VAL A 245 13.87 7.37 17.25
N ILE A 246 13.69 8.63 16.88
CA ILE A 246 13.70 9.10 15.48
C ILE A 246 15.14 9.20 15.00
N ASP A 247 15.95 9.92 15.76
CA ASP A 247 17.39 10.09 15.57
C ASP A 247 18.08 10.23 16.95
N ASN A 248 19.35 10.60 16.97
CA ASN A 248 20.09 10.83 18.22
C ASN A 248 19.65 12.05 19.02
N LEU A 249 18.81 12.93 18.47
CA LEU A 249 18.36 14.18 19.09
C LEU A 249 16.86 14.20 19.39
N THR A 250 16.05 13.44 18.65
CA THR A 250 14.58 13.49 18.74
C THR A 250 14.00 12.13 19.09
N THR A 251 13.12 12.12 20.10
CA THR A 251 12.37 10.94 20.53
C THR A 251 10.88 11.29 20.65
N LEU A 252 10.01 10.38 20.19
CA LEU A 252 8.58 10.41 20.45
C LEU A 252 8.25 9.43 21.59
N SER A 253 7.41 9.87 22.53
CA SER A 253 6.98 9.08 23.69
C SER A 253 5.47 9.11 23.86
N GLY A 254 4.93 8.13 24.59
CA GLY A 254 3.49 8.01 24.84
C GLY A 254 2.73 7.23 23.76
N VAL A 255 3.43 6.37 23.00
CA VAL A 255 2.77 5.47 22.05
C VAL A 255 2.04 4.38 22.86
N PRO A 256 0.69 4.28 22.77
CA PRO A 256 -0.05 3.28 23.53
C PRO A 256 0.23 1.87 23.01
N ASN A 257 0.19 0.87 23.89
CA ASN A 257 0.42 -0.53 23.51
C ASN A 257 -0.53 -1.00 22.40
N THR A 258 -1.75 -0.48 22.42
CA THR A 258 -2.80 -0.78 21.45
C THR A 258 -2.43 -0.40 20.02
N ALA A 259 -1.59 0.63 19.82
CA ALA A 259 -1.13 1.02 18.48
C ALA A 259 -0.22 -0.05 17.84
N TRP A 260 0.53 -0.80 18.65
CA TRP A 260 1.42 -1.87 18.16
C TRP A 260 0.66 -3.15 17.78
N GLU A 261 -0.57 -3.31 18.27
CA GLU A 261 -1.42 -4.47 17.96
C GLU A 261 -1.97 -4.41 16.53
N TYR A 262 -2.15 -3.21 15.95
CA TYR A 262 -2.60 -3.07 14.58
C TYR A 262 -1.49 -3.44 13.59
N LYS A 263 -1.52 -4.70 13.14
CA LYS A 263 -0.55 -5.29 12.23
C LYS A 263 -1.04 -5.40 10.80
N LEU A 264 -0.14 -5.08 9.88
CA LEU A 264 -0.29 -5.28 8.45
C LEU A 264 0.77 -6.30 8.01
N GLY A 265 0.52 -7.56 8.36
CA GLY A 265 1.48 -8.65 8.19
C GLY A 265 2.39 -8.74 9.41
N THR A 266 3.70 -8.82 9.19
CA THR A 266 4.68 -8.98 10.28
C THR A 266 4.92 -7.72 11.10
N TYR A 267 4.69 -6.55 10.51
CA TYR A 267 4.91 -5.25 11.14
C TYR A 267 3.58 -4.60 11.56
N SER A 268 3.63 -3.87 12.68
CA SER A 268 2.61 -2.86 12.98
C SER A 268 2.61 -1.74 11.94
N ALA A 269 1.50 -1.01 11.83
CA ALA A 269 1.42 0.14 10.92
C ALA A 269 2.51 1.20 11.19
N LEU A 270 2.84 1.44 12.46
CA LEU A 270 3.93 2.33 12.86
C LEU A 270 5.30 1.79 12.44
N GLN A 271 5.56 0.50 12.62
CA GLN A 271 6.82 -0.13 12.18
C GLN A 271 6.99 -0.09 10.66
N TRP A 272 5.89 -0.15 9.89
CA TRP A 272 5.96 0.03 8.44
C TRP A 272 6.55 1.38 8.05
N ILE A 273 6.10 2.46 8.70
CA ILE A 273 6.64 3.81 8.47
C ILE A 273 8.14 3.82 8.77
N LEU A 274 8.54 3.36 9.96
CA LEU A 274 9.95 3.33 10.36
C LEU A 274 10.81 2.55 9.35
N GLU A 275 10.33 1.40 8.88
CA GLU A 275 11.06 0.56 7.92
C GLU A 275 11.17 1.18 6.52
N GLN A 276 10.18 1.97 6.10
CA GLN A 276 10.21 2.63 4.78
C GLN A 276 11.11 3.85 4.74
N TYR A 277 11.23 4.59 5.85
CA TYR A 277 12.03 5.82 5.92
C TYR A 277 13.46 5.59 6.41
N LYS A 278 13.85 4.34 6.71
CA LYS A 278 15.26 3.98 6.92
C LYS A 278 16.08 4.22 5.67
N GLU A 279 17.23 4.86 5.84
CA GLU A 279 18.24 4.99 4.80
C GLU A 279 18.75 3.60 4.39
N LYS A 280 18.69 3.31 3.09
CA LYS A 280 19.13 2.04 2.51
C LYS A 280 19.93 2.31 1.26
N LYS A 281 21.02 1.57 1.09
CA LYS A 281 21.78 1.58 -0.17
C LYS A 281 21.03 0.78 -1.23
N ILE A 282 20.84 1.40 -2.39
CA ILE A 282 20.30 0.71 -3.56
C ILE A 282 21.35 -0.29 -4.06
N LYS A 283 20.94 -1.55 -4.24
CA LYS A 283 21.86 -2.64 -4.66
C LYS A 283 22.19 -2.60 -6.15
N ASP A 284 21.24 -2.18 -6.96
CA ASP A 284 21.36 -2.11 -8.41
C ASP A 284 22.21 -0.89 -8.78
N PRO A 285 23.38 -1.06 -9.41
CA PRO A 285 24.33 0.04 -9.63
C PRO A 285 23.77 1.12 -10.55
N THR A 286 23.06 0.72 -11.62
CA THR A 286 22.42 1.64 -12.58
C THR A 286 21.41 2.56 -11.90
N VAL A 287 20.63 2.03 -10.96
CA VAL A 287 19.67 2.84 -10.20
C VAL A 287 20.39 3.63 -9.10
N ALA A 288 21.39 3.03 -8.42
CA ALA A 288 22.10 3.65 -7.32
C ALA A 288 22.82 4.94 -7.74
N GLU A 289 23.42 4.97 -8.94
CA GLU A 289 24.12 6.15 -9.48
C GLU A 289 23.24 7.41 -9.44
N LYS A 290 21.94 7.28 -9.72
CA LYS A 290 21.02 8.42 -9.83
C LYS A 290 20.09 8.62 -8.63
N PHE A 291 19.83 7.57 -7.85
CA PHE A 291 18.78 7.57 -6.82
C PHE A 291 19.27 7.23 -5.41
N ASN A 292 20.57 7.05 -5.20
CA ASN A 292 21.13 6.81 -3.87
C ASN A 292 21.42 8.13 -3.12
N ASN A 293 20.48 9.08 -3.19
CA ASN A 293 20.56 10.44 -2.64
C ASN A 293 19.57 10.70 -1.49
N TYR A 294 18.84 9.67 -1.05
CA TYR A 294 17.92 9.80 0.07
C TYR A 294 18.66 10.10 1.39
N CYS A 295 18.27 11.20 2.05
CA CYS A 295 18.74 11.60 3.36
C CYS A 295 17.52 11.70 4.29
N PHE A 296 17.52 10.99 5.42
CA PHE A 296 16.38 10.98 6.33
C PHE A 296 16.08 12.37 6.91
N ALA A 297 17.12 13.19 7.11
CA ALA A 297 16.96 14.54 7.68
C ALA A 297 15.96 15.40 6.90
N ASP A 298 15.88 15.23 5.57
CA ASP A 298 14.97 15.98 4.69
C ASP A 298 13.49 15.61 4.90
N TYR A 299 13.23 14.43 5.48
CA TYR A 299 11.88 13.88 5.68
C TYR A 299 11.50 13.75 7.16
N LYS A 300 12.37 14.15 8.08
CA LYS A 300 12.21 13.92 9.52
C LYS A 300 10.85 14.39 10.05
N GLU A 301 10.49 15.63 9.76
CA GLU A 301 9.24 16.25 10.25
C GLU A 301 8.02 15.55 9.63
N GLN A 302 8.05 15.29 8.32
CA GLN A 302 6.99 14.52 7.64
C GLN A 302 6.80 13.13 8.29
N VAL A 303 7.89 12.46 8.68
CA VAL A 303 7.83 11.14 9.31
C VAL A 303 7.26 11.21 10.71
N ILE A 304 7.60 12.24 11.49
CA ILE A 304 7.02 12.48 12.82
C ILE A 304 5.51 12.69 12.71
N ASP A 305 5.07 13.58 11.80
CA ASP A 305 3.65 13.84 11.56
C ASP A 305 2.90 12.57 11.15
N LEU A 306 3.48 11.82 10.20
CA LEU A 306 2.91 10.57 9.72
C LEU A 306 2.81 9.51 10.83
N LEU A 307 3.80 9.40 11.71
CA LEU A 307 3.76 8.50 12.87
C LEU A 307 2.63 8.87 13.83
N MET A 308 2.40 10.16 14.08
CA MET A 308 1.30 10.62 14.95
C MET A 308 -0.06 10.32 14.33
N LEU A 309 -0.23 10.56 13.04
CA LEU A 309 -1.44 10.22 12.29
C LEU A 309 -1.71 8.70 12.32
N VAL A 310 -0.72 7.90 11.95
CA VAL A 310 -0.88 6.43 11.90
C VAL A 310 -0.99 5.82 13.30
N CYS A 311 -0.52 6.50 14.35
CA CYS A 311 -0.83 6.11 15.73
C CYS A 311 -2.33 6.22 16.00
N THR A 312 -2.98 7.34 15.61
CA THR A 312 -4.45 7.49 15.72
C THR A 312 -5.17 6.42 14.92
N VAL A 313 -4.74 6.15 13.68
CA VAL A 313 -5.31 5.05 12.89
C VAL A 313 -5.23 3.74 13.65
N SER A 314 -4.04 3.41 14.16
CA SER A 314 -3.80 2.13 14.82
C SER A 314 -4.68 1.94 16.04
N VAL A 315 -4.80 2.97 16.89
CA VAL A 315 -5.64 2.93 18.10
C VAL A 315 -7.12 2.78 17.74
N LYS A 316 -7.64 3.63 16.86
CA LYS A 316 -9.06 3.61 16.46
C LYS A 316 -9.45 2.34 15.71
N THR A 317 -8.54 1.79 14.90
CA THR A 317 -8.75 0.49 14.26
C THR A 317 -8.90 -0.62 15.30
N MET A 318 -8.04 -0.64 16.33
CA MET A 318 -8.13 -1.65 17.38
C MET A 318 -9.35 -1.47 18.29
N GLU A 319 -9.82 -0.24 18.51
CA GLU A 319 -11.09 0.02 19.21
C GLU A 319 -12.26 -0.65 18.49
N ILE A 320 -12.39 -0.43 17.17
CA ILE A 320 -13.44 -1.05 16.36
C ILE A 320 -13.30 -2.58 16.34
N ILE A 321 -12.08 -3.09 16.20
CA ILE A 321 -11.83 -4.54 16.20
C ILE A 321 -12.27 -5.19 17.52
N ARG A 322 -12.01 -4.55 18.67
CA ARG A 322 -12.44 -5.07 19.98
C ARG A 322 -13.95 -5.03 20.17
N GLU A 323 -14.66 -4.15 19.49
CA GLU A 323 -16.14 -4.19 19.47
C GLU A 323 -16.69 -5.41 18.73
N MET A 324 -15.93 -5.97 17.78
CA MET A 324 -16.33 -7.18 17.04
C MET A 324 -16.19 -8.45 17.89
N GLU A 325 -15.37 -8.42 18.93
CA GLU A 325 -15.11 -9.55 19.85
C GLU A 325 -16.11 -9.62 21.02
N LYS A 326 -16.93 -8.57 21.19
CA LYS A 326 -18.03 -8.51 22.17
C LYS A 326 -19.31 -9.06 21.54
#